data_AF-A0A6I9M8S6-F1
#
_entry.id   AF-A0A6I9M8S6-F1
#
_cell.length_a   1.000
_cell.length_b   1.000
_cell.length_c   1.000
_cell.angle_alpha   90.00
_cell.angle_beta   90.00
_cell.angle_gamma   90.00
#
_symmetry.space_group_name_H-M   'P 1'
#
loop_
_entity.id
_entity.type
_entity.pdbx_description
1 polymer ?
#
loop_
_entity_poly.entity_id
_entity_poly.type
_entity_poly.pdbx_seq_one_letter_code
_entity_poly.pdbx_strand_id
1 'polypeptide(L)'
;MATATGAGYFQRGSLFWFTVITVSFSYYTWVVFWPQSVPYQSLGPLGPFTKYLVDHHHTLLRNGYWLAWLIHVGESLYAMVLCKHKGITDGQARLLWFLQTFLFGIASLSILIAYRPKRSKHT
;
A
#
# COMPACT_ATOMS: atom_id res chain seq x y z
N MET A 1 -7.99 -15.17 -32.36
CA MET A 1 -7.37 -15.52 -31.06
C MET A 1 -7.44 -14.29 -30.16
N ALA A 2 -8.39 -14.24 -29.24
CA ALA A 2 -8.44 -13.16 -28.25
C ALA A 2 -7.38 -13.47 -27.18
N THR A 3 -6.34 -12.66 -27.11
CA THR A 3 -5.42 -12.63 -25.97
C THR A 3 -6.25 -12.29 -24.74
N ALA A 4 -6.56 -13.28 -23.91
CA ALA A 4 -7.14 -13.07 -22.60
C ALA A 4 -6.13 -12.25 -21.79
N THR A 5 -6.30 -10.94 -21.82
CA THR A 5 -5.46 -9.97 -21.11
C THR A 5 -5.38 -10.38 -19.64
N GLY A 6 -4.17 -10.41 -19.07
CA GLY A 6 -3.90 -10.75 -17.65
C GLY A 6 -4.74 -9.98 -16.61
N ALA A 7 -5.49 -8.97 -17.05
CA ALA A 7 -6.56 -8.29 -16.31
C ALA A 7 -7.64 -9.21 -15.70
N GLY A 8 -7.78 -10.47 -16.14
CA GLY A 8 -8.77 -11.39 -15.56
C GLY A 8 -8.54 -11.77 -14.09
N TYR A 9 -7.29 -11.68 -13.60
CA TYR A 9 -6.92 -12.07 -12.24
C TYR A 9 -6.61 -10.89 -11.30
N PHE A 10 -6.52 -9.68 -11.84
CA PHE A 10 -6.21 -8.48 -11.07
C PHE A 10 -7.48 -7.71 -10.72
N GLN A 11 -7.59 -7.28 -9.45
CA GLN A 11 -8.67 -6.43 -9.00
C GLN A 11 -8.09 -5.18 -8.35
N ARG A 12 -8.47 -4.02 -8.88
CA ARG A 12 -8.06 -2.75 -8.30
C ARG A 12 -8.72 -2.55 -6.94
N GLY A 13 -7.95 -2.01 -6.00
CA GLY A 13 -8.48 -1.59 -4.71
C GLY A 13 -9.39 -0.37 -4.73
N SER A 14 -9.97 -0.08 -3.56
CA SER A 14 -10.84 1.07 -3.36
C SER A 14 -10.04 2.37 -3.54
N LEU A 15 -10.53 3.24 -4.43
CA LEU A 15 -9.92 4.55 -4.65
C LEU A 15 -9.87 5.39 -3.37
N PHE A 16 -10.91 5.29 -2.53
CA PHE A 16 -10.94 5.97 -1.24
C PHE A 16 -9.74 5.59 -0.38
N TRP A 17 -9.49 4.28 -0.21
CA TRP A 17 -8.35 3.80 0.58
C TRP A 17 -7.01 4.16 -0.05
N PHE A 18 -6.91 4.13 -1.38
CA PHE A 18 -5.69 4.54 -2.07
C PHE A 18 -5.38 6.01 -1.82
N THR A 19 -6.38 6.90 -1.94
CA THR A 19 -6.20 8.32 -1.64
C THR A 19 -5.79 8.54 -0.19
N VAL A 20 -6.49 7.91 0.77
CA VAL A 20 -6.17 8.04 2.19
C VAL A 20 -4.73 7.59 2.48
N ILE A 21 -4.31 6.43 1.96
CA ILE A 21 -2.96 5.90 2.17
C ILE A 21 -1.92 6.82 1.52
N THR A 22 -2.12 7.20 0.26
CA THR A 22 -1.18 8.08 -0.46
C THR A 22 -1.01 9.41 0.27
N VAL A 23 -2.10 10.10 0.63
CA VAL A 23 -2.02 11.37 1.36
C VAL A 23 -1.32 11.19 2.71
N SER A 24 -1.65 10.13 3.45
CA SER A 24 -1.06 9.87 4.77
C SER A 24 0.44 9.56 4.68
N PHE A 25 0.86 8.69 3.74
CA PHE A 25 2.28 8.34 3.55
C PHE A 25 3.09 9.51 3.00
N SER A 26 2.51 10.31 2.09
CA SER A 26 3.14 11.53 1.59
C SER A 26 3.32 12.55 2.71
N TYR A 27 2.30 12.77 3.53
CA TYR A 27 2.40 13.64 4.71
C TYR A 27 3.46 13.12 5.69
N TYR A 28 3.48 11.82 5.98
CA TYR A 28 4.47 11.23 6.88
C TYR A 28 5.91 11.38 6.33
N THR A 29 6.10 11.14 5.02
CA THR A 29 7.38 11.39 4.33
C THR A 29 7.80 12.85 4.49
N TRP A 30 6.87 13.79 4.30
CA TRP A 30 7.14 15.21 4.42
C TRP A 30 7.58 15.59 5.83
N VAL A 31 6.88 15.08 6.85
CA VAL A 31 7.19 15.27 8.27
C VAL A 31 8.56 14.69 8.64
N VAL A 32 8.91 13.52 8.12
CA VAL A 32 10.17 12.84 8.47
C VAL A 32 11.37 13.51 7.81
N PHE A 33 11.27 13.89 6.53
CA PHE A 33 12.44 14.35 5.76
C PHE A 33 12.54 15.88 5.60
N TRP A 34 11.42 16.60 5.61
CA TRP A 34 11.41 18.07 5.57
C TRP A 34 10.50 18.69 6.64
N PRO A 35 10.70 18.34 7.93
CA PRO A 35 9.87 18.83 9.03
C PRO A 35 9.77 20.35 9.10
N GLN A 36 10.82 21.08 8.71
CA GLN A 36 10.86 22.55 8.77
C GLN A 36 9.94 23.23 7.76
N SER A 37 9.56 22.53 6.69
CA SER A 37 8.68 23.06 5.64
C SER A 37 7.20 22.71 5.85
N VAL A 38 6.88 21.91 6.86
CA VAL A 38 5.51 21.51 7.17
C VAL A 38 4.76 22.72 7.77
N PRO A 39 3.59 23.12 7.23
CA PRO A 39 2.86 24.28 7.69
C PRO A 39 2.03 23.97 8.93
N TYR A 40 2.68 23.64 10.07
CA TYR A 40 2.01 23.17 11.29
C TYR A 40 0.84 24.06 11.73
N GLN A 41 0.95 25.38 11.59
CA GLN A 41 -0.11 26.32 11.99
C GLN A 41 -1.40 26.17 11.17
N SER A 42 -1.31 25.68 9.93
CA SER A 42 -2.46 25.49 9.03
C SER A 42 -3.13 24.12 9.17
N LEU A 43 -2.57 23.20 9.95
CA LEU A 43 -3.04 21.82 10.08
C LEU A 43 -4.06 21.62 11.22
N GLY A 44 -4.50 22.71 11.86
CA GLY A 44 -5.40 22.63 13.01
C GLY A 44 -4.79 21.80 14.15
N PRO A 45 -5.56 20.93 14.82
CA PRO A 45 -5.06 20.11 15.94
C PRO A 45 -3.90 19.18 15.58
N LEU A 46 -3.82 18.73 14.32
CA LEU A 46 -2.74 17.85 13.85
C LEU A 46 -1.38 18.56 13.86
N GLY A 47 -1.38 19.88 13.69
CA GLY A 47 -0.18 20.70 13.63
C GLY A 47 0.67 20.64 14.90
N PRO A 48 0.16 21.11 16.05
CA PRO A 48 0.87 21.05 17.33
C PRO A 48 1.26 19.62 17.72
N PHE A 49 0.40 18.64 17.46
CA PHE A 49 0.71 17.22 17.73
C PHE A 49 1.89 16.72 16.90
N THR A 50 1.87 16.97 15.59
CA THR A 50 2.97 16.55 14.70
C THR A 50 4.26 17.28 15.07
N LYS A 51 4.17 18.58 15.36
CA LYS A 51 5.32 19.38 15.81
C LYS A 51 5.92 18.83 17.10
N TYR A 52 5.10 18.46 18.08
CA TYR A 52 5.56 17.82 19.31
C TYR A 52 6.34 16.53 19.03
N LEU A 53 5.81 15.66 18.16
CA LEU A 53 6.48 14.41 17.77
C LEU A 53 7.80 14.67 17.03
N VAL A 54 7.85 15.68 16.16
CA VAL A 54 9.08 16.08 15.48
C VAL A 54 10.10 16.62 16.48
N ASP A 55 9.70 17.50 17.39
CA ASP A 55 10.62 18.17 18.31
C ASP A 55 11.15 17.21 19.40
N HIS A 56 10.36 16.22 19.83
CA HIS A 56 10.71 15.33 20.97
C HIS A 56 10.96 13.86 20.59
N HIS A 57 10.42 13.39 19.47
CA HIS A 57 10.40 11.98 19.10
C HIS A 57 10.79 11.73 17.63
N HIS A 58 11.62 12.59 17.04
CA HIS A 58 12.00 12.48 15.63
C HIS A 58 12.60 11.12 15.25
N THR A 59 13.45 10.55 16.12
CA THR A 59 14.03 9.22 15.91
C THR A 59 12.96 8.14 15.81
N LEU A 60 11.90 8.23 16.62
CA LEU A 60 10.77 7.32 16.58
C LEU A 60 9.98 7.48 15.28
N LEU A 61 9.76 8.70 14.80
CA LEU A 61 9.14 8.95 13.49
C LEU A 61 9.96 8.35 12.35
N ARG A 62 11.28 8.54 12.35
CA ARG A 62 12.15 7.98 11.31
C ARG A 62 12.16 6.45 11.33
N ASN A 63 12.26 5.85 12.51
CA ASN A 63 12.23 4.40 12.66
C ASN A 63 10.87 3.82 12.26
N GLY A 64 9.78 4.47 12.67
CA GLY A 64 8.42 4.10 12.29
C GLY A 64 8.18 4.20 10.78
N TYR A 65 8.75 5.21 10.12
CA TYR A 65 8.69 5.36 8.67
C TYR A 65 9.32 4.17 7.93
N TRP A 66 10.55 3.80 8.31
CA TRP A 66 11.23 2.65 7.71
C TRP A 66 10.56 1.34 8.05
N LEU A 67 10.03 1.20 9.27
CA LEU A 67 9.24 0.04 9.65
C LEU A 67 7.97 -0.10 8.80
N ALA A 68 7.28 1.01 8.51
CA ALA A 68 6.10 0.99 7.64
C ALA A 68 6.45 0.52 6.21
N TRP A 69 7.55 1.00 5.64
CA TRP A 69 8.07 0.48 4.36
C TRP A 69 8.43 -1.01 4.42
N LEU A 70 9.06 -1.46 5.51
CA LEU A 70 9.39 -2.87 5.71
C LEU A 70 8.12 -3.74 5.74
N ILE A 71 7.06 -3.29 6.41
CA ILE A 71 5.77 -3.96 6.43
C ILE A 71 5.18 -4.04 5.02
N HIS A 72 5.15 -2.93 4.28
CA HIS A 72 4.66 -2.91 2.89
C HIS A 72 5.44 -3.86 1.96
N VAL A 73 6.76 -3.96 2.14
CA VAL A 73 7.60 -4.95 1.43
C VAL A 73 7.22 -6.37 1.83
N GLY A 74 7.05 -6.64 3.12
CA GLY A 74 6.62 -7.95 3.60
C GLY A 74 5.25 -8.36 3.03
N GLU A 75 4.30 -7.44 3.02
CA GLU A 75 2.96 -7.65 2.47
C GLU A 75 2.97 -7.88 0.96
N SER A 76 3.80 -7.14 0.20
CA SER A 76 3.90 -7.32 -1.24
C SER A 76 4.56 -8.65 -1.62
N LEU A 77 5.58 -9.09 -0.88
CA LEU A 77 6.16 -10.41 -1.02
C LEU A 77 5.15 -11.51 -0.67
N TYR A 78 4.39 -11.33 0.41
CA TYR A 78 3.33 -12.27 0.78
C TYR A 78 2.22 -12.33 -0.28
N ALA A 79 1.84 -11.20 -0.90
CA ALA A 79 0.89 -11.17 -2.00
C ALA A 79 1.37 -12.03 -3.18
N MET A 80 2.67 -12.01 -3.52
CA MET A 80 3.22 -12.85 -4.59
C MET A 80 3.10 -14.35 -4.31
N VAL A 81 3.31 -14.74 -3.05
CA VAL A 81 3.11 -16.13 -2.58
C VAL A 81 1.63 -16.48 -2.64
N LEU A 82 0.75 -15.60 -2.14
CA LEU A 82 -0.69 -15.82 -2.12
C LEU A 82 -1.30 -15.93 -3.53
N CYS A 83 -0.82 -15.15 -4.49
CA CYS A 83 -1.19 -15.29 -5.90
C CYS A 83 -0.88 -16.70 -6.43
N LYS A 84 0.32 -17.24 -6.13
CA LYS A 84 0.71 -18.59 -6.53
C LYS A 84 -0.21 -19.65 -5.89
N HIS A 85 -0.51 -19.50 -4.60
CA HIS A 85 -1.43 -20.40 -3.89
C HIS A 85 -2.87 -20.35 -4.44
N LYS A 86 -3.30 -19.19 -4.96
CA LYS A 86 -4.62 -19.01 -5.59
C LYS A 86 -4.65 -19.39 -7.07
N GLY A 87 -3.57 -19.97 -7.61
CA GLY A 87 -3.49 -20.40 -9.00
C GLY A 87 -3.42 -19.25 -10.01
N ILE A 88 -3.05 -18.04 -9.57
CA ILE A 88 -2.80 -16.91 -10.47
C ILE A 88 -1.41 -17.15 -11.09
N THR A 89 -1.40 -17.72 -12.29
CA THR A 89 -0.16 -18.05 -13.03
C THR A 89 0.31 -16.91 -13.92
N ASP A 90 -0.56 -15.96 -14.25
CA ASP A 90 -0.23 -14.81 -15.10
C ASP A 90 0.79 -13.88 -14.41
N GLY A 91 1.92 -13.64 -15.09
CA GLY A 91 3.02 -12.84 -14.56
C GLY A 91 2.66 -11.36 -14.40
N GLN A 92 1.86 -10.81 -15.32
CA GLN A 92 1.43 -9.40 -15.25
C GLN A 92 0.50 -9.17 -14.06
N ALA A 93 -0.50 -10.01 -13.86
CA ALA A 93 -1.41 -9.93 -12.72
C ALA A 93 -0.68 -10.02 -11.37
N ARG A 94 0.30 -10.91 -11.26
CA ARG A 94 1.14 -11.02 -10.06
C ARG A 94 1.95 -9.75 -9.81
N LEU A 95 2.55 -9.18 -10.86
CA LEU A 95 3.26 -7.90 -10.75
C LEU A 95 2.32 -6.76 -10.32
N LEU A 96 1.11 -6.69 -10.88
CA LEU A 96 0.12 -5.68 -10.48
C LEU A 96 -0.31 -5.86 -9.02
N TRP A 97 -0.53 -7.09 -8.56
CA TRP A 97 -0.82 -7.38 -7.15
C TRP A 97 0.33 -7.01 -6.22
N PHE A 98 1.57 -7.29 -6.62
CA PHE A 98 2.76 -6.87 -5.89
C PHE A 98 2.86 -5.35 -5.78
N LEU A 99 2.77 -4.63 -6.90
CA LEU A 99 2.88 -3.17 -6.93
C LEU A 99 1.76 -2.50 -6.14
N GLN A 100 0.51 -2.95 -6.32
CA GLN A 100 -0.61 -2.43 -5.56
C GLN A 100 -0.45 -2.68 -4.06
N THR A 101 0.04 -3.85 -3.66
CA THR A 101 0.25 -4.17 -2.24
C THR A 101 1.47 -3.47 -1.66
N PHE A 102 2.52 -3.26 -2.43
CA PHE A 102 3.67 -2.47 -1.99
C PHE A 102 3.28 -1.01 -1.73
N LEU A 103 2.41 -0.42 -2.55
CA LEU A 103 1.98 0.97 -2.39
C LEU A 103 0.88 1.14 -1.34
N PHE A 104 -0.08 0.21 -1.28
CA PHE A 104 -1.31 0.35 -0.49
C PHE A 104 -1.48 -0.67 0.64
N GLY A 105 -0.47 -1.51 0.86
CA GLY A 105 -0.39 -2.47 1.96
C GLY A 105 -1.62 -3.36 2.11
N ILE A 106 -2.07 -3.51 3.37
CA ILE A 106 -3.25 -4.29 3.76
C ILE A 106 -4.51 -3.97 2.94
N ALA A 107 -4.71 -2.71 2.53
CA ALA A 107 -5.90 -2.34 1.74
C ALA A 107 -5.93 -3.05 0.38
N SER A 108 -4.76 -3.34 -0.20
CA SER A 108 -4.65 -4.19 -1.39
C SER A 108 -4.65 -5.68 -1.01
N LEU A 109 -3.87 -6.07 0.00
CA LEU A 109 -3.70 -7.48 0.36
C LEU A 109 -5.03 -8.13 0.77
N SER A 110 -5.88 -7.42 1.51
CA SER A 110 -7.21 -7.89 1.93
C SER A 110 -8.10 -8.27 0.74
N ILE A 111 -7.99 -7.55 -0.37
CA ILE A 111 -8.72 -7.86 -1.61
C ILE A 111 -8.18 -9.14 -2.23
N LEU A 112 -6.86 -9.31 -2.26
CA LEU A 112 -6.24 -10.55 -2.73
C LEU A 112 -6.59 -11.75 -1.84
N ILE A 113 -6.67 -11.57 -0.52
CA ILE A 113 -7.11 -12.60 0.42
C ILE A 113 -8.56 -13.01 0.11
N ALA A 114 -9.45 -12.03 -0.05
CA ALA A 114 -10.86 -12.25 -0.39
C ALA A 114 -11.07 -12.80 -1.81
N TYR A 115 -10.11 -12.59 -2.71
CA TYR A 115 -10.19 -13.03 -4.10
C TYR A 115 -10.41 -14.54 -4.20
N ARG A 116 -11.49 -14.94 -4.88
CA ARG A 116 -11.76 -16.32 -5.25
C ARG A 116 -11.52 -16.47 -6.75
N PRO A 117 -10.59 -17.34 -7.18
CA PRO A 117 -10.35 -17.55 -8.60
C PRO A 117 -11.64 -18.07 -9.25
N LYS A 118 -12.11 -17.37 -10.30
CA LYS A 118 -13.20 -17.90 -11.13
C LYS A 118 -12.68 -19.18 -11.78
N ARG A 119 -13.20 -20.35 -11.35
CA ARG A 119 -13.05 -21.58 -12.13
C ARG A 119 -13.72 -21.34 -13.48
N SER A 120 -12.93 -21.08 -14.52
CA SER A 120 -13.43 -21.19 -15.89
C SER A 120 -13.89 -22.63 -16.06
N LYS A 121 -15.20 -22.87 -16.10
CA LYS A 121 -15.73 -24.14 -16.57
C LYS A 121 -15.30 -24.24 -18.03
N HIS A 122 -14.34 -25.11 -18.30
CA HIS A 122 -14.04 -25.54 -19.65
C HIS A 122 -15.18 -26.50 -20.03
N THR A 123 -16.21 -25.99 -20.71
CA THR A 123 -17.20 -26.79 -21.44
C THR A 123 -16.68 -27.07 -22.84
#